data_AF-A0A2B6RLT6-F1
#
_entry.id   AF-A0A2B6RLT6-F1
#
_cell.length_a   1.000
_cell.length_b   1.000
_cell.length_c   1.000
_cell.angle_alpha   90.00
_cell.angle_beta   90.00
_cell.angle_gamma   90.00
#
_symmetry.space_group_name_H-M   'P 1'
#
loop_
_entity.id
_entity.type
_entity.pdbx_description
1 polymer ?
#
loop_
_entity_poly.entity_id
_entity_poly.type
_entity_poly.pdbx_seq_one_letter_code
_entity_poly.pdbx_strand_id
1 'polypeptide(L)'
;MAIIITMLVMGVLLGFVGAGGAGFIIAILTLVFRVPIHVALATSLTAMAFTTLSGVISHYREGNVVVTIGGIVGGCGALGSYIGAKLGSLIPPHLLHWFTAGMLFLSAIFMFVKLIKFQNREELLLAEIKDFSKENIMKCICLGLVTGMMAGSFGIGSAPFIQLGLMVLLGLTIQQSVGTTMLVILPIAIGGGIGYSSEGYLDYILLLQVLIGTMLGAYIGAKFTNYAPRMLLKFSMIMTPVVAGCMLLME
;
A
#
# COMPACT_ATOMS: atom_id res chain seq x y z
N MET A 1 15.61 19.86 3.81
CA MET A 1 14.60 20.70 3.11
C MET A 1 14.18 20.14 1.76
N ALA A 2 15.10 19.72 0.87
CA ALA A 2 14.74 19.12 -0.42
C ALA A 2 13.84 17.87 -0.32
N ILE A 3 14.07 16.99 0.67
CA ILE A 3 13.24 15.81 0.91
C ILE A 3 11.79 16.19 1.26
N ILE A 4 11.58 17.20 2.10
CA ILE A 4 10.23 17.63 2.49
C ILE A 4 9.46 18.16 1.27
N ILE A 5 10.10 18.97 0.44
CA ILE A 5 9.47 19.56 -0.76
C ILE A 5 9.11 18.47 -1.77
N THR A 6 10.05 17.56 -2.06
CA THR A 6 9.78 16.43 -2.97
C THR A 6 8.68 15.54 -2.40
N MET A 7 8.70 15.21 -1.11
CA MET A 7 7.66 14.41 -0.46
C MET A 7 6.32 15.12 -0.37
N LEU A 8 6.29 16.46 -0.36
CA LEU A 8 5.06 17.24 -0.47
C LEU A 8 4.47 17.14 -1.86
N VAL A 9 5.26 17.38 -2.91
CA VAL A 9 4.80 17.22 -4.30
C VAL A 9 4.32 15.80 -4.54
N MET A 10 5.08 14.82 -4.05
CA MET A 10 4.69 13.42 -4.14
C MET A 10 3.45 13.12 -3.34
N GLY A 11 3.33 13.64 -2.11
CA GLY A 11 2.12 13.54 -1.32
C GLY A 11 0.91 14.06 -2.08
N VAL A 12 1.03 15.21 -2.77
CA VAL A 12 -0.06 15.75 -3.61
C VAL A 12 -0.43 14.77 -4.71
N LEU A 13 0.55 14.23 -5.45
CA LEU A 13 0.31 13.25 -6.50
C LEU A 13 -0.34 11.96 -5.95
N LEU A 14 0.15 11.46 -4.83
CA LEU A 14 -0.32 10.21 -4.23
C LEU A 14 -1.69 10.36 -3.56
N GLY A 15 -1.94 11.49 -2.90
CA GLY A 15 -3.25 11.85 -2.35
C GLY A 15 -4.29 12.08 -3.44
N PHE A 16 -3.85 12.64 -4.58
CA PHE A 16 -4.69 12.74 -5.78
C PHE A 16 -5.04 11.36 -6.33
N VAL A 17 -4.05 10.47 -6.46
CA VAL A 17 -4.21 9.10 -6.96
C VAL A 17 -5.08 8.25 -6.02
N GLY A 18 -4.98 8.43 -4.70
CA GLY A 18 -5.77 7.69 -3.71
C GLY A 18 -5.44 6.19 -3.60
N ALA A 19 -4.40 5.71 -4.31
CA ALA A 19 -3.92 4.34 -4.25
C ALA A 19 -2.52 4.33 -3.63
N GLY A 20 -2.33 3.57 -2.54
CA GLY A 20 -1.15 3.55 -1.67
C GLY A 20 0.19 3.76 -2.40
N GLY A 21 0.72 4.98 -2.30
CA GLY A 21 1.85 5.47 -3.08
C GLY A 21 3.25 5.09 -2.61
N ALA A 22 3.37 4.12 -1.71
CA ALA A 22 4.65 3.80 -1.08
C ALA A 22 5.71 3.26 -2.02
N GLY A 23 5.31 2.53 -3.07
CA GLY A 23 6.26 2.11 -4.11
C GLY A 23 7.04 3.29 -4.70
N PHE A 24 6.33 4.41 -4.88
CA PHE A 24 6.91 5.64 -5.40
C PHE A 24 7.79 6.37 -4.37
N ILE A 25 7.38 6.35 -3.09
CA ILE A 25 8.20 6.90 -2.00
C ILE A 25 9.55 6.16 -1.94
N ILE A 26 9.53 4.82 -2.02
CA ILE A 26 10.75 4.00 -2.04
C ILE A 26 11.61 4.36 -3.25
N ALA A 27 11.03 4.41 -4.46
CA ALA A 27 11.76 4.73 -5.69
C ALA A 27 12.41 6.13 -5.67
N ILE A 28 11.75 7.13 -5.10
CA ILE A 28 12.35 8.47 -4.98
C ILE A 28 13.46 8.51 -3.93
N LEU A 29 13.22 7.91 -2.75
CA LEU A 29 14.22 7.93 -1.68
C LEU A 29 15.52 7.26 -2.12
N THR A 30 15.39 6.16 -2.84
CA THR A 30 16.52 5.43 -3.40
C THR A 30 17.15 6.22 -4.55
N LEU A 31 16.46 6.40 -5.68
CA LEU A 31 17.05 7.00 -6.89
C LEU A 31 17.52 8.45 -6.72
N VAL A 32 16.69 9.31 -6.10
CA VAL A 32 16.96 10.76 -6.04
C VAL A 32 17.83 11.11 -4.85
N PHE A 33 17.55 10.52 -3.68
CA PHE A 33 18.23 10.84 -2.43
C PHE A 33 19.34 9.85 -2.07
N ARG A 34 19.58 8.81 -2.90
CA ARG A 34 20.62 7.78 -2.71
C ARG A 34 20.51 7.11 -1.35
N VAL A 35 19.29 7.02 -0.80
CA VAL A 35 19.03 6.37 0.48
C VAL A 35 19.09 4.86 0.28
N PRO A 36 19.76 4.09 1.15
CA PRO A 36 19.76 2.63 1.05
C PRO A 36 18.34 2.06 1.02
N ILE A 37 18.09 1.06 0.15
CA ILE A 37 16.75 0.50 -0.04
C ILE A 37 16.11 -0.01 1.25
N HIS A 38 16.88 -0.63 2.15
CA HIS A 38 16.38 -1.08 3.44
C HIS A 38 15.87 0.07 4.32
N VAL A 39 16.55 1.22 4.30
CA VAL A 39 16.12 2.43 5.00
C VAL A 39 14.89 3.03 4.34
N ALA A 40 14.85 3.07 3.00
CA ALA A 40 13.69 3.55 2.25
C ALA A 40 12.44 2.70 2.51
N LEU A 41 12.59 1.38 2.59
CA LEU A 41 11.51 0.44 2.95
C LEU A 41 11.02 0.68 4.38
N ALA A 42 11.96 0.81 5.34
CA ALA A 42 11.65 1.09 6.74
C ALA A 42 10.87 2.40 6.89
N THR A 43 11.36 3.47 6.27
CA THR A 43 10.73 4.79 6.30
C THR A 43 9.37 4.77 5.61
N SER A 44 9.24 4.13 4.45
CA SER A 44 7.98 4.10 3.70
C SER A 44 6.90 3.27 4.42
N LEU A 45 7.24 2.12 5.00
CA LEU A 45 6.31 1.31 5.79
C LEU A 45 5.85 2.07 7.03
N THR A 46 6.78 2.66 7.76
CA THR A 46 6.47 3.40 8.99
C THR A 46 5.64 4.66 8.69
N ALA A 47 6.01 5.45 7.68
CA ALA A 47 5.22 6.61 7.25
C ALA A 47 3.82 6.19 6.80
N MET A 48 3.69 5.02 6.16
CA MET A 48 2.40 4.56 5.69
C MET A 48 1.41 4.27 6.81
N ALA A 49 1.85 3.73 7.95
CA ALA A 49 0.96 3.51 9.09
C ALA A 49 0.19 4.79 9.47
N PHE A 50 0.85 5.96 9.45
CA PHE A 50 0.22 7.24 9.74
C PHE A 50 -0.74 7.70 8.63
N THR A 51 -0.33 7.59 7.36
CA THR A 51 -1.18 7.98 6.23
C THR A 51 -2.43 7.11 6.11
N THR A 52 -2.29 5.79 6.33
CA THR A 52 -3.43 4.85 6.26
C THR A 52 -4.34 4.98 7.46
N LEU A 53 -3.83 5.37 8.64
CA LEU A 53 -4.68 5.67 9.78
C LEU A 53 -5.70 6.76 9.42
N SER A 54 -5.26 7.83 8.76
CA SER A 54 -6.15 8.88 8.26
C SER A 54 -7.15 8.36 7.22
N GLY A 55 -6.68 7.54 6.26
CA GLY A 55 -7.52 6.93 5.23
C GLY A 55 -8.59 5.98 5.78
N VAL A 56 -8.25 5.17 6.78
CA VAL A 56 -9.18 4.27 7.48
C VAL A 56 -10.30 5.06 8.14
N ILE A 57 -9.97 6.15 8.83
CA ILE A 57 -10.98 6.99 9.48
C ILE A 57 -11.96 7.56 8.44
N SER A 58 -11.46 8.02 7.29
CA SER A 58 -12.32 8.53 6.21
C SER A 58 -13.27 7.46 5.67
N HIS A 59 -12.75 6.31 5.25
CA HIS A 59 -13.58 5.26 4.68
C HIS A 59 -14.49 4.57 5.69
N TYR A 60 -14.09 4.54 6.96
CA TYR A 60 -14.94 4.03 8.04
C TYR A 60 -16.17 4.92 8.23
N ARG A 61 -16.00 6.24 8.14
CA ARG A 61 -17.13 7.20 8.18
C ARG A 61 -18.06 7.08 6.97
N GLU A 62 -17.55 6.64 5.83
CA GLU A 62 -18.33 6.38 4.62
C GLU A 62 -19.06 5.02 4.62
N GLY A 63 -18.86 4.18 5.64
CA GLY A 63 -19.45 2.83 5.69
C GLY A 63 -18.80 1.83 4.73
N ASN A 64 -17.64 2.17 4.16
CA ASN A 64 -16.93 1.38 3.16
C ASN A 64 -15.89 0.41 3.76
N VAL A 65 -15.92 0.17 5.07
CA VAL A 65 -14.91 -0.65 5.76
C VAL A 65 -15.56 -1.84 6.43
N VAL A 66 -15.17 -3.05 6.01
CA VAL A 66 -15.58 -4.29 6.67
C VAL A 66 -14.58 -4.63 7.76
N VAL A 67 -14.83 -4.12 8.96
CA VAL A 67 -13.90 -4.18 10.11
C VAL A 67 -13.47 -5.60 10.44
N THR A 68 -14.38 -6.57 10.40
CA THR A 68 -14.06 -7.95 10.78
C THR A 68 -13.06 -8.59 9.82
N ILE A 69 -13.29 -8.46 8.51
CA ILE A 69 -12.38 -8.99 7.49
C ILE A 69 -11.06 -8.23 7.57
N GLY A 70 -11.12 -6.90 7.61
CA GLY A 70 -9.91 -6.08 7.67
C GLY A 70 -9.08 -6.34 8.93
N GLY A 71 -9.72 -6.61 10.06
CA GLY A 71 -9.06 -6.94 11.32
C GLY A 71 -8.35 -8.29 11.29
N ILE A 72 -8.97 -9.32 10.72
CA ILE A 72 -8.36 -10.65 10.57
C ILE A 72 -7.21 -10.59 9.56
N VAL A 73 -7.46 -10.10 8.36
CA VAL A 73 -6.46 -10.00 7.28
C VAL A 73 -5.32 -9.09 7.72
N GLY A 74 -5.63 -7.95 8.34
CA GLY A 74 -4.66 -6.99 8.85
C GLY A 74 -3.83 -7.54 10.01
N GLY A 75 -4.45 -8.24 10.97
CA GLY A 75 -3.74 -8.86 12.09
C GLY A 75 -2.79 -9.96 11.64
N CYS A 76 -3.25 -10.88 10.79
CA CYS A 76 -2.39 -11.89 10.16
C CYS A 76 -1.33 -11.25 9.27
N GLY A 77 -1.69 -10.19 8.54
CA GLY A 77 -0.78 -9.44 7.69
C GLY A 77 0.30 -8.71 8.47
N ALA A 78 0.04 -8.21 9.68
CA ALA A 78 1.07 -7.63 10.54
C ALA A 78 2.15 -8.64 10.88
N LEU A 79 1.75 -9.87 11.26
CA LEU A 79 2.68 -10.97 11.52
C LEU A 79 3.46 -11.34 10.26
N GLY A 80 2.77 -11.48 9.13
CA GLY A 80 3.40 -11.74 7.84
C GLY A 80 4.41 -10.65 7.46
N SER A 81 4.04 -9.38 7.66
CA SER A 81 4.88 -8.21 7.36
C SER A 81 6.09 -8.10 8.26
N TYR A 82 5.95 -8.41 9.55
CA TYR A 82 7.08 -8.47 10.47
C TYR A 82 8.09 -9.55 10.06
N ILE A 83 7.61 -10.76 9.76
CA ILE A 83 8.46 -11.86 9.26
C ILE A 83 9.07 -11.48 7.91
N GLY A 84 8.27 -10.91 7.00
CA GLY A 84 8.71 -10.46 5.69
C GLY A 84 9.78 -9.39 5.77
N ALA A 85 9.65 -8.41 6.67
CA ALA A 85 10.66 -7.37 6.88
C ALA A 85 11.99 -7.97 7.38
N LYS A 86 11.95 -8.97 8.27
CA LYS A 86 13.15 -9.70 8.69
C LYS A 86 13.77 -10.54 7.58
N LEU A 87 12.96 -11.11 6.69
CA LEU A 87 13.49 -11.82 5.52
C LEU A 87 14.08 -10.82 4.52
N GLY A 88 13.41 -9.70 4.27
CA GLY A 88 13.86 -8.63 3.39
C GLY A 88 15.16 -7.97 3.84
N SER A 89 15.36 -7.82 5.16
CA SER A 89 16.62 -7.30 5.71
C SER A 89 17.83 -8.21 5.46
N LEU A 90 17.61 -9.51 5.27
CA LEU A 90 18.66 -10.48 4.94
C LEU A 90 18.98 -10.50 3.43
N ILE A 91 18.09 -9.96 2.59
CA ILE A 91 18.29 -9.95 1.13
C ILE A 91 19.30 -8.85 0.75
N PRO A 92 20.32 -9.17 -0.07
CA PRO A 92 21.26 -8.19 -0.58
C PRO A 92 20.56 -7.04 -1.33
N PRO A 93 21.02 -5.78 -1.20
CA PRO A 93 20.36 -4.62 -1.81
C PRO A 93 20.05 -4.79 -3.30
N HIS A 94 21.01 -5.28 -4.09
CA HIS A 94 20.86 -5.43 -5.55
C HIS A 94 19.68 -6.32 -5.94
N LEU A 95 19.47 -7.44 -5.23
CA LEU A 95 18.32 -8.32 -5.46
C LEU A 95 17.03 -7.67 -4.99
N LEU A 96 17.10 -6.92 -3.89
CA LEU A 96 15.94 -6.24 -3.32
C LEU A 96 15.37 -5.17 -4.26
N HIS A 97 16.24 -4.40 -4.94
CA HIS A 97 15.80 -3.45 -5.99
C HIS A 97 15.01 -4.16 -7.08
N TRP A 98 15.51 -5.30 -7.57
CA TRP A 98 14.85 -6.07 -8.64
C TRP A 98 13.52 -6.68 -8.18
N PHE A 99 13.46 -7.22 -6.97
CA PHE A 99 12.21 -7.76 -6.41
C PHE A 99 11.17 -6.69 -6.14
N THR A 100 11.56 -5.55 -5.55
CA THR A 100 10.64 -4.43 -5.32
C THR A 100 10.15 -3.86 -6.64
N ALA A 101 11.02 -3.66 -7.64
CA ALA A 101 10.62 -3.24 -8.98
C ALA A 101 9.63 -4.22 -9.62
N GLY A 102 9.94 -5.53 -9.59
CA GLY A 102 9.06 -6.58 -10.10
C GLY A 102 7.68 -6.58 -9.42
N MET A 103 7.62 -6.37 -8.10
CA MET A 103 6.36 -6.22 -7.37
C MET A 103 5.55 -5.00 -7.81
N LEU A 104 6.22 -3.88 -8.11
CA LEU A 104 5.52 -2.68 -8.60
C LEU A 104 4.96 -2.88 -10.01
N PHE A 105 5.69 -3.55 -10.91
CA PHE A 105 5.13 -3.92 -12.21
C PHE A 105 3.94 -4.87 -12.07
N LEU A 106 4.04 -5.89 -11.22
CA LEU A 106 2.94 -6.83 -11.00
C LEU A 106 1.72 -6.13 -10.38
N SER A 107 1.95 -5.19 -9.46
CA SER A 107 0.95 -4.29 -8.89
C SER A 107 0.23 -3.47 -9.96
N ALA A 108 0.98 -2.89 -10.91
CA ALA A 108 0.42 -2.15 -12.04
C ALA A 108 -0.45 -3.03 -12.96
N ILE A 109 0.02 -4.24 -13.29
CA ILE A 109 -0.74 -5.22 -14.08
C ILE A 109 -2.06 -5.57 -13.37
N PHE A 110 -1.98 -5.83 -12.07
CA PHE A 110 -3.15 -6.17 -11.25
C PHE A 110 -4.15 -5.03 -11.16
N MET A 111 -3.66 -3.80 -11.06
CA MET A 111 -4.49 -2.61 -11.10
C MET A 111 -5.15 -2.40 -12.45
N PHE A 112 -4.45 -2.70 -13.55
CA PHE A 112 -5.02 -2.69 -14.91
C PHE A 112 -6.10 -3.76 -15.09
N VAL A 113 -5.86 -4.98 -14.60
CA VAL A 113 -6.87 -6.07 -14.61
C VAL A 113 -8.11 -5.68 -13.80
N LYS A 114 -7.92 -5.10 -12.61
CA LYS A 114 -9.01 -4.56 -11.78
C LYS A 114 -9.82 -3.52 -12.57
N LEU A 115 -9.13 -2.62 -13.27
CA LEU A 115 -9.77 -1.55 -14.02
C LEU A 115 -10.68 -2.07 -15.14
N ILE A 116 -10.27 -3.11 -15.86
CA ILE A 116 -11.05 -3.67 -16.98
C ILE A 116 -12.15 -4.61 -16.48
N LYS A 117 -11.83 -5.50 -15.54
CA LYS A 117 -12.68 -6.67 -15.24
C LYS A 117 -13.77 -6.40 -14.19
N PHE A 118 -13.55 -5.44 -13.29
CA PHE A 118 -14.45 -5.19 -12.15
C PHE A 118 -15.36 -3.97 -12.32
N GLN A 119 -15.24 -3.20 -13.41
CA GLN A 119 -16.07 -2.02 -13.66
C GLN A 119 -17.55 -2.34 -13.96
N ASN A 120 -17.87 -3.59 -14.34
CA ASN A 120 -19.23 -4.01 -14.76
C ASN A 120 -20.03 -4.78 -13.69
N ARG A 121 -19.57 -4.85 -12.43
CA ARG A 121 -20.20 -5.65 -11.36
C ARG A 121 -20.83 -4.81 -10.24
N GLU A 122 -21.36 -3.63 -10.56
CA GLU A 122 -21.99 -2.75 -9.55
C GLU A 122 -23.36 -3.24 -9.05
N GLU A 123 -24.07 -4.16 -9.74
CA GLU A 123 -25.47 -4.49 -9.40
C GLU A 123 -25.76 -5.91 -8.87
N LEU A 124 -24.82 -6.87 -8.90
CA LEU A 124 -25.16 -8.28 -8.61
C LEU A 124 -24.80 -8.82 -7.22
N LEU A 125 -24.28 -8.01 -6.31
CA LEU A 125 -23.70 -8.49 -5.03
C LEU A 125 -24.16 -7.68 -3.82
N LEU A 126 -25.45 -7.37 -3.73
CA LEU A 126 -26.15 -7.28 -2.43
C LEU A 126 -26.31 -8.69 -1.80
N ALA A 127 -25.34 -9.58 -2.03
CA ALA A 127 -25.23 -10.80 -1.26
C ALA A 127 -24.60 -10.36 0.07
N GLU A 128 -25.45 -10.22 1.08
CA GLU A 128 -25.02 -10.11 2.47
C GLU A 128 -23.81 -11.02 2.69
N ILE A 129 -22.69 -10.46 3.16
CA ILE A 129 -21.60 -11.25 3.72
C ILE A 129 -22.17 -11.86 5.00
N LYS A 130 -22.95 -12.94 4.85
CA LYS A 130 -23.75 -13.51 5.94
C LYS A 130 -23.16 -14.76 6.55
N ASP A 131 -22.08 -15.31 5.99
CA ASP A 131 -21.43 -16.47 6.59
C ASP A 131 -19.93 -16.24 6.81
N PHE A 132 -19.59 -16.03 8.09
CA PHE A 132 -18.27 -16.34 8.64
C PHE A 132 -18.06 -17.86 8.67
N SER A 133 -18.14 -18.50 7.50
CA SER A 133 -17.74 -19.89 7.35
C SER A 133 -16.25 -20.02 7.67
N LYS A 134 -15.87 -21.15 8.28
CA LYS A 134 -14.45 -21.48 8.56
C LYS A 134 -13.57 -21.33 7.30
N GLU A 135 -14.14 -21.58 6.13
CA GLU A 135 -13.47 -21.42 4.83
C GLU A 135 -13.09 -19.95 4.54
N ASN A 136 -13.99 -19.00 4.82
CA ASN A 136 -13.75 -17.57 4.58
C ASN A 136 -12.70 -17.02 5.56
N ILE A 137 -12.70 -17.50 6.81
CA ILE A 137 -11.66 -17.15 7.78
C ILE A 137 -10.29 -17.67 7.31
N MET A 138 -10.22 -18.90 6.81
CA MET A 138 -8.96 -19.45 6.27
C MET A 138 -8.45 -18.62 5.09
N LYS A 139 -9.34 -18.23 4.16
CA LYS A 139 -8.98 -17.32 3.05
C LYS A 139 -8.44 -15.98 3.56
N CYS A 140 -9.05 -15.40 4.59
CA CYS A 140 -8.57 -14.16 5.21
C CYS A 140 -7.17 -14.31 5.82
N ILE A 141 -6.92 -15.40 6.55
CA ILE A 141 -5.62 -15.68 7.17
C ILE A 141 -4.54 -15.85 6.10
N CYS A 142 -4.79 -16.70 5.09
CA CYS A 142 -3.86 -16.90 3.98
C CYS A 142 -3.60 -15.60 3.21
N LEU A 143 -4.65 -14.85 2.89
CA LEU A 143 -4.51 -13.56 2.19
C LEU A 143 -3.65 -12.60 3.01
N GLY A 144 -3.93 -12.46 4.31
CA GLY A 144 -3.20 -11.59 5.22
C GLY A 144 -1.73 -11.98 5.31
N LEU A 145 -1.42 -13.25 5.60
CA LEU A 145 -0.05 -13.72 5.74
C LEU A 145 0.76 -13.54 4.45
N VAL A 146 0.22 -13.96 3.30
CA VAL A 146 0.93 -13.87 2.01
C VAL A 146 1.15 -12.41 1.63
N THR A 147 0.09 -11.60 1.62
CA THR A 147 0.21 -10.19 1.23
C THR A 147 1.02 -9.38 2.22
N GLY A 148 0.96 -9.71 3.51
CA GLY A 148 1.80 -9.15 4.57
C GLY A 148 3.27 -9.49 4.38
N MET A 149 3.62 -10.76 4.17
CA MET A 149 5.00 -11.17 3.89
C MET A 149 5.56 -10.48 2.65
N MET A 150 4.77 -10.39 1.58
CA MET A 150 5.15 -9.63 0.39
C MET A 150 5.36 -8.14 0.71
N ALA A 151 4.45 -7.54 1.48
CA ALA A 151 4.52 -6.14 1.89
C ALA A 151 5.77 -5.82 2.70
N GLY A 152 6.11 -6.70 3.66
CA GLY A 152 7.27 -6.53 4.52
C GLY A 152 8.59 -6.79 3.80
N SER A 153 8.64 -7.84 2.96
CA SER A 153 9.89 -8.22 2.29
C SER A 153 10.29 -7.22 1.21
N PHE A 154 9.33 -6.78 0.39
CA PHE A 154 9.62 -6.00 -0.82
C PHE A 154 9.00 -4.60 -0.81
N GLY A 155 8.32 -4.23 0.28
CA GLY A 155 7.54 -3.01 0.36
C GLY A 155 6.12 -3.16 -0.16
N ILE A 156 5.40 -2.03 -0.21
CA ILE A 156 3.93 -1.96 -0.34
C ILE A 156 3.40 -2.19 -1.78
N GLY A 157 4.17 -2.87 -2.63
CA GLY A 157 3.65 -3.39 -3.91
C GLY A 157 2.42 -4.29 -3.71
N SER A 158 2.19 -4.82 -2.50
CA SER A 158 1.08 -5.69 -2.13
C SER A 158 -0.31 -5.02 -2.07
N ALA A 159 -0.43 -3.69 -2.06
CA ALA A 159 -1.75 -3.04 -1.84
C ALA A 159 -2.81 -3.46 -2.89
N PRO A 160 -2.53 -3.51 -4.21
CA PRO A 160 -3.47 -4.06 -5.18
C PRO A 160 -3.70 -5.56 -5.05
N PHE A 161 -2.77 -6.32 -4.48
CA PHE A 161 -2.94 -7.76 -4.21
C PHE A 161 -3.91 -7.98 -3.07
N ILE A 162 -3.79 -7.21 -1.98
CA ILE A 162 -4.77 -7.21 -0.89
C ILE A 162 -6.13 -6.88 -1.48
N GLN A 163 -6.21 -5.80 -2.27
CA GLN A 163 -7.47 -5.34 -2.82
C GLN A 163 -8.12 -6.39 -3.74
N LEU A 164 -7.37 -6.95 -4.69
CA LEU A 164 -7.84 -8.02 -5.57
C LEU A 164 -8.21 -9.28 -4.81
N GLY A 165 -7.44 -9.67 -3.80
CA GLY A 165 -7.78 -10.80 -2.94
C GLY A 165 -9.09 -10.60 -2.20
N LEU A 166 -9.32 -9.41 -1.64
CA LEU A 166 -10.59 -9.03 -1.02
C LEU A 166 -11.76 -9.08 -2.01
N MET A 167 -11.59 -8.61 -3.25
CA MET A 167 -12.65 -8.64 -4.26
C MET A 167 -12.92 -10.04 -4.82
N VAL A 168 -11.87 -10.80 -5.14
CA VAL A 168 -11.99 -12.10 -5.82
C VAL A 168 -12.29 -13.24 -4.84
N LEU A 169 -11.60 -13.28 -3.69
CA LEU A 169 -11.72 -14.38 -2.73
C LEU A 169 -12.88 -14.19 -1.76
N LEU A 170 -13.18 -12.94 -1.41
CA LEU A 170 -14.17 -12.58 -0.39
C LEU A 170 -15.37 -11.81 -0.96
N GLY A 171 -15.39 -11.52 -2.26
CA GLY A 171 -16.55 -10.94 -2.95
C GLY A 171 -16.86 -9.50 -2.58
N LEU A 172 -15.93 -8.78 -1.93
CA LEU A 172 -16.16 -7.39 -1.50
C LEU A 172 -16.35 -6.46 -2.71
N THR A 173 -17.22 -5.46 -2.57
CA THR A 173 -17.41 -4.43 -3.61
C THR A 173 -16.13 -3.62 -3.80
N ILE A 174 -15.99 -2.91 -4.92
CA ILE A 174 -14.80 -2.07 -5.15
C ILE A 174 -14.62 -1.05 -4.02
N GLN A 175 -15.70 -0.39 -3.61
CA GLN A 175 -15.68 0.61 -2.53
C GLN A 175 -15.32 0.00 -1.18
N GLN A 176 -15.96 -1.13 -0.83
CA GLN A 176 -15.64 -1.85 0.40
C GLN A 176 -14.21 -2.38 0.41
N SER A 177 -13.72 -2.83 -0.74
CA SER A 177 -12.37 -3.33 -0.88
C SER A 177 -11.34 -2.21 -0.73
N VAL A 178 -11.56 -1.02 -1.32
CA VAL A 178 -10.68 0.15 -1.09
C VAL A 178 -10.59 0.46 0.41
N GLY A 179 -11.74 0.64 1.08
CA GLY A 179 -11.77 0.99 2.50
C GLY A 179 -11.18 -0.08 3.40
N THR A 180 -11.52 -1.34 3.16
CA THR A 180 -11.01 -2.48 3.93
C THR A 180 -9.50 -2.68 3.70
N THR A 181 -9.00 -2.45 2.49
CA THR A 181 -7.55 -2.47 2.20
C THR A 181 -6.80 -1.44 3.04
N MET A 182 -7.34 -0.22 3.21
CA MET A 182 -6.70 0.78 4.10
C MET A 182 -6.60 0.28 5.55
N LEU A 183 -7.65 -0.43 6.02
CA LEU A 183 -7.64 -1.01 7.37
C LEU A 183 -6.64 -2.15 7.49
N VAL A 184 -6.48 -2.97 6.45
CA VAL A 184 -5.50 -4.07 6.40
C VAL A 184 -4.06 -3.55 6.35
N ILE A 185 -3.83 -2.48 5.59
CA ILE A 185 -2.50 -1.90 5.42
C ILE A 185 -1.97 -1.32 6.72
N LEU A 186 -2.82 -0.70 7.54
CA LEU A 186 -2.40 -0.08 8.81
C LEU A 186 -1.59 -1.05 9.72
N PRO A 187 -2.10 -2.24 10.12
CA PRO A 187 -1.35 -3.19 10.92
C PRO A 187 -0.19 -3.85 10.15
N ILE A 188 -0.29 -4.05 8.83
CA ILE A 188 0.83 -4.51 7.98
C ILE A 188 2.00 -3.52 8.03
N ALA A 189 1.71 -2.24 7.90
CA ALA A 189 2.68 -1.14 7.91
C ALA A 189 3.35 -1.03 9.28
N ILE A 190 2.58 -1.17 10.36
CA ILE A 190 3.11 -1.24 11.73
C ILE A 190 4.03 -2.45 11.90
N GLY A 191 3.59 -3.65 11.50
CA GLY A 191 4.39 -4.87 11.60
C GLY A 191 5.71 -4.80 10.82
N GLY A 192 5.66 -4.30 9.58
CA GLY A 192 6.84 -4.13 8.74
C GLY A 192 7.76 -3.02 9.22
N GLY A 193 7.20 -1.90 9.68
CA GLY A 193 7.95 -0.79 10.28
C GLY A 193 8.69 -1.22 11.55
N ILE A 194 8.03 -1.98 12.44
CA ILE A 194 8.67 -2.57 13.62
C ILE A 194 9.75 -3.57 13.19
N GLY A 195 9.49 -4.40 12.18
CA GLY A 195 10.46 -5.35 11.64
C GLY A 195 11.76 -4.66 11.21
N TYR A 196 11.70 -3.70 10.30
CA TYR A 196 12.90 -2.97 9.86
C TYR A 196 13.51 -2.06 10.94
N SER A 197 12.69 -1.50 11.84
CA SER A 197 13.20 -0.72 12.97
C SER A 197 13.99 -1.61 13.94
N SER A 198 13.59 -2.86 14.14
CA SER A 198 14.31 -3.81 14.99
C SER A 198 15.67 -4.22 14.43
N GLU A 199 15.82 -4.12 13.11
CA GLU A 199 17.07 -4.37 12.38
C GLU A 199 17.95 -3.11 12.24
N GLY A 200 17.51 -1.95 12.77
CA GLY A 200 18.30 -0.71 12.78
C GLY A 200 18.25 0.11 11.49
N TYR A 201 17.35 -0.19 10.55
CA TYR A 201 17.24 0.53 9.28
C TYR A 201 16.37 1.80 9.34
N LEU A 202 15.74 2.10 10.47
CA LEU A 202 14.83 3.24 10.56
C LEU A 202 15.58 4.53 10.93
N ASP A 203 15.72 5.44 9.97
CA ASP A 203 16.15 6.81 10.23
C ASP A 203 14.94 7.69 10.62
N TYR A 204 14.91 8.12 11.88
CA TYR A 204 13.83 8.94 12.44
C TYR A 204 13.77 10.36 11.84
N ILE A 205 14.91 10.93 11.45
CA ILE A 205 14.96 12.26 10.83
C ILE A 205 14.37 12.16 9.42
N LEU A 206 14.77 11.13 8.66
CA LEU A 206 14.19 10.87 7.34
C LEU A 206 12.70 10.60 7.44
N LEU A 207 12.28 9.77 8.41
CA LEU A 207 10.87 9.48 8.67
C LEU A 207 10.06 10.74 8.91
N LEU A 208 10.53 11.65 9.77
CA LEU A 208 9.82 12.88 10.09
C LEU A 208 9.67 13.78 8.85
N GLN A 209 10.72 13.87 8.02
CA GLN A 209 10.68 14.64 6.77
C GLN A 209 9.69 14.06 5.76
N VAL A 210 9.72 12.74 5.59
CA VAL A 210 8.79 12.02 4.70
C VAL A 210 7.36 12.15 5.21
N LEU A 211 7.12 11.99 6.51
CA LEU A 211 5.81 12.08 7.12
C LEU A 211 5.21 13.47 6.96
N ILE A 212 5.96 14.53 7.28
CA ILE A 212 5.47 15.92 7.12
C ILE A 212 5.16 16.22 5.65
N GLY A 213 6.06 15.88 4.73
CA GLY A 213 5.84 16.12 3.31
C GLY A 213 4.65 15.33 2.77
N THR A 214 4.64 14.02 2.98
CA THR A 214 3.60 13.13 2.43
C THR A 214 2.23 13.40 3.03
N MET A 215 2.10 13.67 4.34
CA MET A 215 0.81 13.95 4.96
C MET A 215 0.22 15.27 4.50
N LEU A 216 1.02 16.35 4.49
CA LEU A 216 0.56 17.66 4.02
C LEU A 216 0.22 17.60 2.53
N GLY A 217 1.08 16.97 1.73
CA GLY A 217 0.83 16.78 0.31
C GLY A 217 -0.43 15.95 0.06
N ALA A 218 -0.58 14.81 0.75
CA ALA A 218 -1.72 13.92 0.55
C ALA A 218 -3.04 14.59 0.94
N TYR A 219 -3.05 15.38 2.01
CA TYR A 219 -4.22 16.15 2.40
C TYR A 219 -4.65 17.15 1.33
N ILE A 220 -3.68 17.88 0.74
CA ILE A 220 -3.95 18.82 -0.36
C ILE A 220 -4.42 18.04 -1.60
N GLY A 221 -3.70 16.99 -1.99
CA GLY A 221 -3.99 16.17 -3.17
C GLY A 221 -5.38 15.53 -3.13
N ALA A 222 -5.79 15.00 -1.98
CA ALA A 222 -7.09 14.38 -1.78
C ALA A 222 -8.25 15.36 -2.02
N LYS A 223 -8.06 16.65 -1.71
CA LYS A 223 -9.07 17.69 -1.96
C LYS A 223 -9.29 17.95 -3.45
N PHE A 224 -8.25 17.78 -4.28
CA PHE A 224 -8.31 17.94 -5.73
C PHE A 224 -8.87 16.71 -6.45
N THR A 225 -8.89 15.53 -5.81
CA THR A 225 -9.43 14.29 -6.38
C THR A 225 -10.88 14.44 -6.83
N ASN A 226 -11.71 15.18 -6.09
CA ASN A 226 -13.13 15.39 -6.41
C ASN A 226 -13.36 16.25 -7.67
N TYR A 227 -12.35 17.01 -8.12
CA TYR A 227 -12.44 17.87 -9.30
C TYR A 227 -11.90 17.21 -10.57
N ALA A 228 -11.23 16.06 -10.45
CA ALA A 228 -10.59 15.41 -11.59
C ALA A 228 -11.52 14.41 -12.31
N PRO A 229 -11.41 14.33 -13.65
CA PRO A 229 -12.17 13.35 -14.40
C PRO A 229 -11.67 11.94 -14.08
N ARG A 230 -12.59 10.97 -13.97
CA ARG A 230 -12.32 9.58 -13.56
C ARG A 230 -11.20 8.91 -14.36
N MET A 231 -10.98 9.29 -15.63
CA MET A 231 -9.90 8.76 -16.45
C MET A 231 -8.51 9.15 -15.94
N LEU A 232 -8.32 10.40 -15.51
CA LEU A 232 -7.03 10.89 -15.00
C LEU A 232 -6.63 10.15 -13.72
N LEU A 233 -7.60 9.88 -12.83
CA LEU A 233 -7.40 9.11 -11.61
C LEU A 233 -7.03 7.65 -11.90
N LYS A 234 -7.74 7.01 -12.83
CA LYS A 234 -7.48 5.62 -13.24
C LYS A 234 -6.10 5.47 -13.91
N PHE A 235 -5.68 6.46 -14.69
CA PHE A 235 -4.37 6.45 -15.34
C PHE A 235 -3.25 6.67 -14.31
N SER A 236 -3.38 7.64 -13.42
CA SER A 236 -2.35 7.95 -12.42
C SER A 236 -2.13 6.78 -11.45
N MET A 237 -3.20 6.08 -11.10
CA MET A 237 -3.19 4.83 -10.34
C MET A 237 -2.29 3.74 -10.94
N ILE A 238 -2.28 3.58 -12.26
CA ILE A 238 -1.47 2.56 -12.94
C ILE A 238 -0.06 3.08 -13.22
N MET A 239 0.05 4.34 -13.65
CA MET A 239 1.33 4.94 -14.03
C MET A 239 2.28 5.09 -12.85
N THR A 240 1.77 5.34 -11.64
CA THR A 240 2.62 5.51 -10.45
C THR A 240 3.48 4.27 -10.14
N PRO A 241 2.94 3.04 -9.97
CA PRO A 241 3.77 1.86 -9.79
C PRO A 241 4.65 1.53 -11.01
N VAL A 242 4.20 1.80 -12.25
CA VAL A 242 5.04 1.59 -13.45
C VAL A 242 6.27 2.49 -13.42
N VAL A 243 6.10 3.79 -13.19
CA VAL A 243 7.20 4.75 -13.14
C VAL A 243 8.13 4.44 -11.97
N ALA A 244 7.59 4.13 -10.79
CA ALA A 244 8.38 3.74 -9.64
C ALA A 244 9.19 2.46 -9.88
N GLY A 245 8.59 1.47 -10.55
CA GLY A 245 9.27 0.24 -10.95
C GLY A 245 10.40 0.50 -11.95
N CYS A 246 10.16 1.35 -12.96
CA CYS A 246 11.21 1.77 -13.89
C CYS A 246 12.35 2.51 -13.17
N MET A 247 12.04 3.42 -12.25
CA MET A 247 13.03 4.16 -11.47
C MET A 247 13.92 3.20 -10.66
N LEU A 248 13.34 2.21 -9.98
CA LEU A 248 14.13 1.23 -9.22
C LEU A 248 15.01 0.32 -10.08
N LEU A 249 14.71 0.16 -11.38
CA LEU A 249 15.58 -0.57 -12.31
C LEU A 249 16.75 0.27 -12.85
N MET A 250 16.70 1.59 -12.66
CA MET A 250 17.74 2.52 -13.13
C MET A 250 18.85 2.78 -12.11
N GLU A 251 18.73 2.23 -10.89
CA GLU A 251 19.79 2.20 -9.87
C GLU A 251 20.67 0.95 -9.98
#